data_AF-A0A2M9HKM6-F1
#
_entry.id   AF-A0A2M9HKM6-F1
#
_cell.length_a   1.000
_cell.length_b   1.000
_cell.length_c   1.000
_cell.angle_alpha   90.00
_cell.angle_beta   90.00
_cell.angle_gamma   90.00
#
_symmetry.space_group_name_H-M   'P 1'
#
loop_
_entity.id
_entity.type
_entity.pdbx_description
1 polymer ?
#
loop_
_entity_poly.entity_id
_entity_poly.type
_entity_poly.pdbx_seq_one_letter_code
_entity_poly.pdbx_strand_id
1 'polypeptide(L)'
;MKKYMNQWVLYGLKTIVVLIWLGCLWGQFIVVPVFSETLAGIYSSQAPLHWLYLILGELFLACVEIAFIGVWRLFSLSGSGTMFTAKAFPHVDLIIGCASAGTALTAIILVTFAVSAWNDATMQGMDCFSIAAILGATLVAEIGFILLMIVMKGLLRAATDQSDELEQVI
;
A
#
# COMPACT_ATOMS: atom_id res chain seq x y z
N MET A 1 29.38 19.10 -8.76
CA MET A 1 28.14 18.30 -8.63
C MET A 1 26.94 19.24 -8.73
N LYS A 2 26.28 19.28 -9.90
CA LYS A 2 25.10 20.14 -10.13
C LYS A 2 23.93 19.63 -9.29
N LYS A 3 23.37 20.52 -8.47
CA LYS A 3 22.21 20.27 -7.59
C LYS A 3 20.95 20.25 -8.47
N TYR A 4 20.74 19.16 -9.21
CA TYR A 4 19.67 19.05 -10.22
C TYR A 4 18.25 19.08 -9.65
N MET A 5 18.09 18.90 -8.34
CA MET A 5 16.78 18.86 -7.70
C MET A 5 16.66 19.94 -6.64
N ASN A 6 15.66 20.82 -6.82
CA ASN A 6 15.44 21.96 -5.95
C ASN A 6 15.07 21.47 -4.55
N GLN A 7 15.88 21.77 -3.53
CA GLN A 7 15.69 21.24 -2.18
C GLN A 7 14.30 21.56 -1.61
N TRP A 8 13.72 22.68 -2.03
CA TRP A 8 12.35 23.08 -1.71
C TRP A 8 11.29 22.06 -2.15
N VAL A 9 11.46 21.45 -3.33
CA VAL A 9 10.54 20.40 -3.83
C VAL A 9 10.66 19.15 -2.97
N LEU A 10 11.87 18.80 -2.54
CA LEU A 10 12.11 17.64 -1.69
C LEU A 10 11.50 17.82 -0.29
N TYR A 11 11.61 19.01 0.28
CA TYR A 11 10.95 19.37 1.53
C TYR A 11 9.42 19.42 1.38
N GLY A 12 8.90 19.92 0.26
CA GLY A 12 7.47 19.89 -0.07
C GLY A 12 6.94 18.45 -0.14
N LEU A 13 7.67 17.56 -0.78
CA LEU A 13 7.27 16.17 -0.92
C LEU A 13 7.33 15.41 0.41
N LYS A 14 8.34 15.67 1.23
CA LYS A 14 8.42 15.20 2.61
C LYS A 14 7.23 15.71 3.44
N THR A 15 6.93 17.00 3.41
CA THR A 15 5.79 17.55 4.16
C THR A 15 4.46 16.92 3.74
N ILE A 16 4.25 16.69 2.44
CA ILE A 16 3.08 15.96 1.94
C ILE A 16 3.03 14.53 2.49
N VAL A 17 4.16 13.80 2.48
CA VAL A 17 4.22 12.43 3.04
C VAL A 17 3.86 12.41 4.52
N VAL A 18 4.38 13.35 5.33
CA VAL A 18 4.04 13.44 6.76
C VAL A 18 2.56 13.79 6.94
N LEU A 19 2.00 14.65 6.08
CA LEU A 19 0.60 15.02 6.14
C LEU A 19 -0.31 13.84 5.79
N ILE A 20 0.06 13.02 4.80
CA ILE A 20 -0.64 11.77 4.48
C ILE A 20 -0.51 10.77 5.64
N TRP A 21 0.67 10.68 6.25
CA TRP A 21 0.91 9.81 7.41
C TRP A 21 0.02 10.20 8.60
N LEU A 22 -0.09 11.50 8.90
CA LEU A 22 -1.03 12.04 9.90
C LEU A 22 -2.49 11.74 9.54
N GLY A 23 -2.85 11.82 8.26
CA GLY A 23 -4.17 11.43 7.76
C GLY A 23 -4.46 9.94 7.95
N CYS A 24 -3.47 9.07 7.72
CA CYS A 24 -3.58 7.63 7.98
C CYS A 24 -3.78 7.33 9.46
N LEU A 25 -2.98 7.94 10.35
CA LEU A 25 -3.15 7.81 11.80
C LEU A 25 -4.55 8.27 12.23
N TRP A 26 -5.02 9.40 11.71
CA TRP A 26 -6.38 9.88 11.97
C TRP A 26 -7.45 8.87 11.48
N GLY A 27 -7.20 8.24 10.34
CA GLY A 27 -8.02 7.14 9.81
C GLY A 27 -8.07 5.92 10.73
N GLN A 28 -6.92 5.49 11.28
CA GLN A 28 -6.83 4.39 12.25
C GLN A 28 -7.64 4.68 13.51
N PHE A 29 -7.46 5.85 14.12
CA PHE A 29 -8.08 6.15 15.41
C PHE A 29 -9.56 6.52 15.33
N ILE A 30 -10.05 6.99 14.18
CA ILE A 30 -11.43 7.49 14.04
C ILE A 30 -12.22 6.68 13.02
N VAL A 31 -11.73 6.57 11.79
CA VAL A 31 -12.53 5.99 10.70
C VAL A 31 -12.70 4.49 10.91
N VAL A 32 -11.63 3.75 11.21
CA VAL A 32 -11.68 2.30 11.43
C VAL A 32 -12.65 1.91 12.57
N PRO A 33 -12.56 2.46 13.79
CA PRO A 33 -13.47 2.09 14.87
C PRO A 33 -14.92 2.52 14.59
N VAL A 34 -15.15 3.73 14.07
CA VAL A 34 -16.50 4.20 13.73
C VAL A 34 -17.12 3.32 12.65
N PHE A 35 -16.37 2.97 11.62
CA PHE A 35 -16.86 2.10 10.54
C PHE A 35 -17.18 0.70 11.06
N SER A 36 -16.34 0.16 11.94
CA SER A 36 -16.55 -1.12 12.60
C SER A 36 -17.85 -1.11 13.44
N GLU A 37 -18.05 -0.07 14.27
CA GLU A 37 -19.26 0.09 15.09
C GLU A 37 -20.52 0.22 14.23
N THR A 38 -20.43 0.97 13.13
CA THR A 38 -21.55 1.16 12.20
C THR A 38 -21.94 -0.16 11.55
N LEU A 39 -20.97 -0.97 11.11
CA LEU A 39 -21.23 -2.31 10.56
C LEU A 39 -21.87 -3.25 11.59
N ALA A 40 -21.41 -3.22 12.84
CA ALA A 40 -21.99 -4.04 13.92
C ALA A 40 -23.42 -3.63 14.27
N GLY A 41 -23.76 -2.34 14.14
CA GLY A 41 -25.13 -1.84 14.34
C GLY A 41 -26.09 -2.24 13.22
N ILE A 42 -25.60 -2.38 11.98
CA ILE A 42 -26.42 -2.70 10.80
C ILE A 42 -26.60 -4.22 10.65
N TYR A 43 -25.55 -5.01 10.92
CA TYR A 43 -25.55 -6.46 10.71
C TYR A 43 -25.25 -7.21 12.01
N SER A 44 -26.30 -7.51 12.80
CA SER A 44 -26.17 -8.27 14.06
C SER A 44 -25.54 -9.67 13.88
N SER A 45 -25.69 -10.27 12.69
CA SER A 45 -25.05 -11.52 12.25
C SER A 45 -23.52 -11.42 12.18
N GLN A 46 -22.98 -10.23 11.90
CA GLN A 46 -21.55 -9.96 11.72
C GLN A 46 -20.86 -9.49 13.02
N ALA A 47 -21.59 -9.39 14.14
CA ALA A 47 -21.06 -8.94 15.43
C ALA A 47 -19.80 -9.70 15.92
N PRO A 48 -19.63 -11.02 15.68
CA PRO A 48 -18.38 -11.71 16.02
C PRO A 48 -17.20 -11.38 15.09
N LEU A 49 -17.48 -11.05 13.82
CA LEU A 49 -16.45 -10.74 12.80
C LEU A 49 -15.97 -9.28 12.85
N HIS A 50 -16.68 -8.41 13.55
CA HIS A 50 -16.29 -7.01 13.76
C HIS A 50 -14.82 -6.88 14.19
N TRP A 51 -14.40 -7.65 15.20
CA TRP A 51 -13.02 -7.60 15.70
C TRP A 51 -12.00 -8.02 14.65
N LEU A 52 -12.35 -9.00 13.80
CA LEU A 52 -11.48 -9.45 12.72
C LEU A 52 -11.31 -8.35 11.67
N TYR A 53 -12.40 -7.73 11.21
CA TYR A 53 -12.33 -6.63 10.25
C TYR A 53 -11.57 -5.41 10.80
N LEU A 54 -11.76 -5.08 12.08
CA LEU A 54 -11.04 -3.99 12.74
C LEU A 54 -9.53 -4.26 12.76
N ILE A 55 -9.10 -5.47 13.17
CA ILE A 55 -7.69 -5.85 13.20
C ILE A 55 -7.08 -5.86 11.79
N LEU A 56 -7.78 -6.39 10.79
CA LEU A 56 -7.27 -6.40 9.41
C LEU A 56 -7.17 -4.99 8.82
N GLY A 57 -8.14 -4.12 9.09
CA GLY A 57 -8.10 -2.71 8.68
C GLY A 57 -6.91 -1.98 9.29
N GLU A 58 -6.69 -2.16 10.59
CA GLU A 58 -5.56 -1.55 11.30
C GLU A 58 -4.21 -2.01 10.74
N LEU A 59 -4.08 -3.32 10.47
CA LEU A 59 -2.88 -3.92 9.91
C LEU A 59 -2.63 -3.48 8.47
N PHE A 60 -3.70 -3.27 7.68
CA PHE A 60 -3.60 -2.71 6.33
C PHE A 60 -3.08 -1.27 6.36
N LEU A 61 -3.62 -0.43 7.25
CA LEU A 61 -3.14 0.95 7.41
C LEU A 61 -1.69 0.98 7.90
N ALA A 62 -1.33 0.15 8.87
CA ALA A 62 0.06 0.01 9.32
C ALA A 62 1.00 -0.40 8.17
N CYS A 63 0.52 -1.24 7.25
CA CYS A 63 1.28 -1.64 6.07
C CYS A 63 1.54 -0.46 5.11
N VAL A 64 0.52 0.37 4.89
CA VAL A 64 0.62 1.60 4.09
C VAL A 64 1.60 2.59 4.73
N GLU A 65 1.56 2.74 6.05
CA GLU A 65 2.49 3.60 6.78
C GLU A 65 3.95 3.15 6.62
N ILE A 66 4.21 1.85 6.70
CA ILE A 66 5.55 1.30 6.49
C ILE A 66 6.01 1.53 5.04
N ALA A 67 5.12 1.41 4.05
CA ALA A 67 5.43 1.75 2.67
C ALA A 67 5.82 3.24 2.51
N PHE A 68 5.13 4.15 3.22
CA PHE A 68 5.48 5.58 3.23
C PHE A 68 6.86 5.86 3.82
N ILE A 69 7.32 5.09 4.81
CA ILE A 69 8.71 5.16 5.32
C ILE A 69 9.71 4.78 4.22
N GLY A 70 9.39 3.74 3.43
CA GLY A 70 10.19 3.34 2.27
C GLY A 70 10.30 4.46 1.24
N VAL A 71 9.19 5.10 0.91
CA VAL A 71 9.11 6.25 -0.01
C VAL A 71 9.90 7.46 0.54
N TRP A 72 9.77 7.78 1.83
CA TRP A 72 10.52 8.85 2.48
C TRP A 72 12.04 8.66 2.36
N ARG A 73 12.50 7.43 2.60
CA ARG A 73 13.91 7.06 2.48
C ARG A 73 14.41 7.20 1.04
N LEU A 74 13.60 6.81 0.05
CA LEU A 74 13.92 7.01 -1.37
C LEU A 74 14.08 8.49 -1.71
N PHE A 75 13.18 9.37 -1.24
CA PHE A 75 13.35 10.81 -1.43
C PHE A 75 14.61 11.35 -0.73
N SER A 76 14.95 10.84 0.44
CA SER A 76 16.18 11.26 1.11
C SER A 76 17.45 10.87 0.34
N LEU A 77 17.45 9.71 -0.33
CA LEU A 77 18.54 9.27 -1.21
C LEU A 77 18.59 10.07 -2.52
N SER A 78 17.41 10.43 -3.04
CA SER A 78 17.27 11.29 -4.21
C SER A 78 17.87 12.68 -3.99
N GLY A 79 17.70 13.24 -2.78
CA GLY A 79 18.29 14.51 -2.38
C GLY A 79 19.82 14.51 -2.23
N SER A 80 20.46 13.34 -2.05
CA SER A 80 21.91 13.21 -1.86
C SER A 80 22.71 12.90 -3.14
N GLY A 81 22.05 12.81 -4.31
CA GLY A 81 22.74 12.57 -5.59
C GLY A 81 23.16 11.11 -5.83
N THR A 82 22.73 10.17 -4.99
CA THR A 82 23.05 8.73 -5.06
C THR A 82 21.87 7.91 -5.59
N MET A 83 21.16 8.43 -6.61
CA MET A 83 19.99 7.77 -7.20
C MET A 83 20.33 6.47 -7.93
N PHE A 84 21.57 6.32 -8.38
CA PHE A 84 22.10 5.16 -9.12
C PHE A 84 23.04 4.29 -8.26
N THR A 85 22.87 4.30 -6.94
CA THR A 85 23.65 3.42 -6.05
C THR A 85 22.77 2.25 -5.61
N ALA A 86 23.33 1.04 -5.57
CA ALA A 86 22.70 -0.23 -5.16
C ALA A 86 21.93 -0.20 -3.82
N LYS A 87 22.04 0.89 -3.05
CA LYS A 87 21.26 1.18 -1.83
C LYS A 87 19.79 1.61 -2.06
N ALA A 88 19.36 1.89 -3.29
CA ALA A 88 17.95 2.21 -3.58
C ALA A 88 17.05 0.97 -3.64
N PHE A 89 17.57 -0.17 -4.12
CA PHE A 89 16.84 -1.44 -4.24
C PHE A 89 16.18 -1.97 -2.96
N PRO A 90 16.81 -1.94 -1.77
CA PRO A 90 16.17 -2.45 -0.55
C PRO A 90 14.94 -1.63 -0.12
N HIS A 91 14.84 -0.36 -0.49
CA HIS A 91 13.64 0.44 -0.18
C HIS A 91 12.48 0.11 -1.13
N VAL A 92 12.78 -0.22 -2.39
CA VAL A 92 11.78 -0.72 -3.34
C VAL A 92 11.27 -2.09 -2.92
N ASP A 93 12.16 -2.97 -2.45
CA ASP A 93 11.77 -4.28 -1.89
C ASP A 93 10.89 -4.15 -0.65
N LEU A 94 11.14 -3.15 0.20
CA LEU A 94 10.28 -2.85 1.34
C LEU A 94 8.88 -2.41 0.88
N ILE A 95 8.78 -1.54 -0.13
CA ILE A 95 7.48 -1.12 -0.69
C ILE A 95 6.74 -2.32 -1.32
N ILE A 96 7.42 -3.17 -2.08
CA ILE A 96 6.83 -4.38 -2.67
C ILE A 96 6.38 -5.35 -1.57
N GLY A 97 7.18 -5.53 -0.53
CA GLY A 97 6.85 -6.35 0.64
C GLY A 97 5.59 -5.85 1.33
N CYS A 98 5.50 -4.54 1.59
CA CYS A 98 4.29 -3.94 2.16
C CYS A 98 3.08 -4.08 1.23
N ALA A 99 3.22 -3.75 -0.05
CA ALA A 99 2.12 -3.92 -1.00
C ALA A 99 1.63 -5.39 -1.03
N SER A 100 2.55 -6.37 -1.03
CA SER A 100 2.18 -7.79 -1.00
C SER A 100 1.48 -8.22 0.29
N ALA A 101 1.89 -7.67 1.46
CA ALA A 101 1.20 -7.90 2.72
C ALA A 101 -0.19 -7.25 2.73
N GLY A 102 -0.33 -6.04 2.20
CA GLY A 102 -1.63 -5.38 1.99
C GLY A 102 -2.56 -6.22 1.12
N THR A 103 -2.08 -6.70 -0.03
CA THR A 103 -2.85 -7.59 -0.92
C THR A 103 -3.28 -8.89 -0.24
N ALA A 104 -2.41 -9.49 0.58
CA ALA A 104 -2.78 -10.68 1.34
C ALA A 104 -3.92 -10.40 2.33
N LEU A 105 -3.92 -9.23 2.98
CA LEU A 105 -5.01 -8.82 3.87
C LEU A 105 -6.31 -8.58 3.11
N THR A 106 -6.26 -7.86 1.98
CA THR A 106 -7.43 -7.65 1.10
C THR A 106 -7.99 -8.99 0.60
N ALA A 107 -7.13 -9.96 0.28
CA ALA A 107 -7.54 -11.30 -0.11
C ALA A 107 -8.25 -12.04 1.02
N ILE A 108 -7.73 -11.97 2.25
CA ILE A 108 -8.36 -12.58 3.43
C ILE A 108 -9.74 -11.95 3.66
N ILE A 109 -9.86 -10.63 3.62
CA ILE A 109 -11.13 -9.90 3.75
C ILE A 109 -12.13 -10.38 2.70
N LEU A 110 -11.72 -10.47 1.43
CA LEU A 110 -12.56 -10.91 0.33
C LEU A 110 -13.04 -12.36 0.52
N VAL A 111 -12.16 -13.27 0.94
CA VAL A 111 -12.52 -14.67 1.19
C VAL A 111 -13.48 -14.78 2.38
N THR A 112 -13.19 -14.12 3.49
CA THR A 112 -14.05 -14.10 4.67
C THR A 112 -15.42 -13.51 4.34
N PHE A 113 -15.46 -12.44 3.53
CA PHE A 113 -16.70 -11.85 3.03
C PHE A 113 -17.48 -12.82 2.14
N ALA A 114 -16.83 -13.49 1.19
CA ALA A 114 -17.49 -14.43 0.30
C ALA A 114 -18.09 -15.63 1.05
N VAL A 115 -17.40 -16.15 2.08
CA VAL A 115 -17.88 -17.27 2.91
C VAL A 115 -19.03 -16.86 3.82
N SER A 116 -18.94 -15.67 4.44
CA SER A 116 -20.00 -15.15 5.33
C SER A 116 -21.26 -14.77 4.56
N ALA A 117 -21.11 -14.05 3.44
CA ALA A 117 -22.23 -13.63 2.62
C ALA A 117 -23.00 -14.80 1.96
N TRP A 118 -22.33 -15.92 1.68
CA TRP A 118 -22.99 -17.13 1.16
C TRP A 118 -23.92 -17.78 2.19
N ASN A 119 -23.61 -17.64 3.49
CA ASN A 119 -24.38 -18.22 4.59
C ASN A 119 -25.42 -17.27 5.19
N ASP A 120 -25.44 -15.99 4.80
CA ASP A 120 -26.34 -15.00 5.36
C ASP A 120 -27.55 -14.73 4.46
N ALA A 121 -28.72 -15.23 4.86
CA ALA A 121 -29.98 -15.06 4.14
C ALA A 121 -30.55 -13.63 4.20
N THR A 122 -30.00 -12.75 5.04
CA THR A 122 -30.48 -11.38 5.22
C THR A 122 -29.84 -10.38 4.25
N MET A 123 -28.75 -10.77 3.58
CA MET A 123 -28.00 -9.89 2.69
C MET A 123 -28.65 -9.85 1.31
N GLN A 124 -29.12 -8.67 0.87
CA GLN A 124 -29.65 -8.51 -0.48
C GLN A 124 -28.55 -8.84 -1.51
N GLY A 125 -28.88 -9.66 -2.51
CA GLY A 125 -27.91 -10.14 -3.50
C GLY A 125 -27.20 -9.03 -4.28
N MET A 126 -27.85 -7.86 -4.44
CA MET A 126 -27.26 -6.69 -5.08
C MET A 126 -26.13 -6.08 -4.23
N ASP A 127 -26.32 -5.95 -2.92
CA ASP A 127 -25.32 -5.38 -2.02
C ASP A 127 -24.11 -6.31 -1.87
N CYS A 128 -24.35 -7.63 -1.78
CA CYS A 128 -23.29 -8.64 -1.76
C CYS A 128 -22.42 -8.57 -3.02
N PHE A 129 -23.05 -8.49 -4.20
CA PHE A 129 -22.32 -8.39 -5.45
C PHE A 129 -21.52 -7.08 -5.56
N SER A 130 -22.10 -5.95 -5.17
CA SER A 130 -21.40 -4.65 -5.20
C SER A 130 -20.19 -4.63 -4.28
N ILE A 131 -20.30 -5.14 -3.05
CA ILE A 131 -19.17 -5.18 -2.10
C ILE A 131 -18.09 -6.14 -2.61
N ALA A 132 -18.46 -7.34 -3.06
CA ALA A 132 -17.53 -8.30 -3.62
C ALA A 132 -16.81 -7.76 -4.87
N ALA A 133 -17.53 -7.03 -5.74
CA ALA A 133 -16.96 -6.40 -6.92
C ALA A 133 -15.95 -5.31 -6.56
N ILE A 134 -16.25 -4.46 -5.57
CA ILE A 134 -15.32 -3.41 -5.10
C ILE A 134 -14.07 -4.02 -4.49
N LEU A 135 -14.21 -5.02 -3.60
CA LEU A 135 -13.08 -5.71 -2.99
C LEU A 135 -12.24 -6.46 -4.03
N GLY A 136 -12.88 -7.15 -4.98
CA GLY A 136 -12.22 -7.83 -6.08
C GLY A 136 -11.46 -6.87 -7.00
N ALA A 137 -12.08 -5.74 -7.38
CA ALA A 137 -11.43 -4.70 -8.17
C ALA A 137 -10.23 -4.08 -7.45
N THR A 138 -10.35 -3.87 -6.14
CA THR A 138 -9.25 -3.37 -5.30
C THR A 138 -8.08 -4.35 -5.30
N LEU A 139 -8.35 -5.65 -5.10
CA LEU A 139 -7.33 -6.69 -5.12
C LEU A 139 -6.60 -6.79 -6.47
N VAL A 140 -7.33 -6.69 -7.59
CA VAL A 140 -6.73 -6.64 -8.93
C VAL A 140 -5.84 -5.40 -9.10
N ALA A 141 -6.30 -4.24 -8.62
CA ALA A 141 -5.52 -3.00 -8.67
C ALA A 141 -4.22 -3.09 -7.85
N GLU A 142 -4.27 -3.69 -6.65
CA GLU A 142 -3.09 -3.90 -5.80
C GLU A 142 -2.08 -4.85 -6.46
N ILE A 143 -2.54 -5.96 -7.04
CA ILE A 143 -1.69 -6.89 -7.80
C ILE A 143 -1.03 -6.16 -8.98
N GLY A 144 -1.82 -5.37 -9.72
CA GLY A 144 -1.31 -4.54 -10.82
C GLY A 144 -0.24 -3.56 -10.37
N PHE A 145 -0.44 -2.91 -9.22
CA PHE A 145 0.54 -2.01 -8.62
C PHE A 145 1.86 -2.72 -8.25
N ILE A 146 1.78 -3.90 -7.63
CA ILE A 146 2.96 -4.72 -7.31
C ILE A 146 3.74 -5.09 -8.57
N LEU A 147 3.04 -5.56 -9.62
CA LEU A 147 3.64 -5.87 -10.91
C LEU A 147 4.35 -4.65 -11.51
N LEU A 148 3.72 -3.48 -11.48
CA LEU A 148 4.30 -2.24 -11.98
C LEU A 148 5.59 -1.87 -11.22
N MET A 149 5.60 -2.00 -9.89
CA MET A 149 6.78 -1.76 -9.07
C MET A 149 7.92 -2.75 -9.38
N ILE A 150 7.60 -4.02 -9.62
CA ILE A 150 8.57 -5.05 -10.03
C ILE A 150 9.18 -4.72 -11.40
N VAL A 151 8.35 -4.32 -12.37
CA VAL A 151 8.80 -3.91 -13.72
C VAL A 151 9.73 -2.71 -13.62
N MET A 152 9.35 -1.66 -12.88
CA MET A 152 10.19 -0.49 -12.67
C MET A 152 11.54 -0.86 -12.05
N LYS A 153 11.56 -1.78 -11.07
CA LYS A 153 12.79 -2.29 -10.47
C LYS A 153 13.67 -3.03 -11.49
N GLY A 154 13.06 -3.84 -12.36
CA GLY A 154 13.74 -4.54 -13.45
C GLY A 154 14.39 -3.58 -14.43
N LEU A 155 13.66 -2.54 -14.87
CA LEU A 155 14.18 -1.51 -15.77
C LEU A 155 15.34 -0.73 -15.15
N LEU A 156 15.25 -0.38 -13.86
CA LEU A 156 16.34 0.30 -13.15
C LEU A 156 17.62 -0.56 -13.08
N ARG A 157 17.48 -1.87 -12.89
CA ARG A 157 18.63 -2.79 -12.94
C ARG A 157 19.24 -2.84 -14.33
N ALA A 158 18.44 -3.01 -15.37
CA ALA A 158 18.92 -3.05 -16.75
C ALA A 158 19.66 -1.77 -17.15
N ALA A 159 19.14 -0.60 -16.76
CA ALA A 159 19.80 0.68 -17.02
C ALA A 159 21.14 0.84 -16.27
N THR A 160 21.25 0.26 -15.07
CA THR A 160 22.49 0.30 -14.28
C THR A 160 23.56 -0.59 -14.91
N ASP A 161 23.19 -1.81 -15.31
CA ASP A 161 24.07 -2.79 -15.97
C ASP A 161 24.68 -2.23 -17.26
N GLN A 162 23.84 -1.61 -18.10
CA GLN A 162 24.28 -0.97 -19.34
C GLN A 162 25.24 0.22 -19.09
N SER A 163 25.12 0.91 -17.96
CA SER A 163 26.02 2.00 -17.61
C SER A 163 27.40 1.48 -17.18
N ASP A 164 27.45 0.33 -16.51
CA ASP A 164 28.68 -0.33 -16.05
C ASP A 164 29.50 -0.87 -17.24
N GLU A 165 28.82 -1.49 -18.23
CA GLU A 165 29.47 -1.96 -19.46
C GLU A 165 30.13 -0.83 -20.25
N LEU A 166 29.51 0.36 -20.29
CA LEU A 166 30.08 1.53 -20.96
C LEU A 166 31.30 2.10 -20.23
N GLU A 167 31.36 2.00 -18.90
CA GLU A 167 32.50 2.47 -18.10
C GLU A 167 33.71 1.52 -18.20
N GLN A 168 33.49 0.25 -18.53
CA GLN A 168 34.56 -0.75 -18.73
C GLN A 168 35.35 -0.57 -20.04
N VAL A 169 34.80 0.14 -21.05
CA VAL A 169 35.40 0.29 -22.38
C VAL A 169 36.27 1.56 -22.50
N ILE A 170 36.23 2.46 -21.50
CA ILE A 170 36.97 3.73 -21.43
C ILE A 170 38.24 3.59 -20.59
#